data_AF-D3GU43-F1
#
_entry.id   AF-D3GU43-F1
#
_cell.length_a   1.000
_cell.length_b   1.000
_cell.length_c   1.000
_cell.angle_alpha   90.00
_cell.angle_beta   90.00
_cell.angle_gamma   90.00
#
_symmetry.space_group_name_H-M   'P 1'
#
loop_
_entity.id
_entity.type
_entity.pdbx_description
1 polymer ?
#
loop_
_entity_poly.entity_id
_entity_poly.type
_entity_poly.pdbx_seq_one_letter_code
_entity_poly.pdbx_strand_id
1 'polypeptide(L)'
;MSINMQNNEQTEYKTVRGLTRGLMLLNMLNKLDGGASVGLLAELSGLHRTTVRRLLETLQEEGYVRRSPSDDSFRLTIKVRQLSEGFRDEQWISALAAPLLGDLLREVVWPTDVSTLDVDAMVVRETTHRFSRLSFHRAMVGRRLPLLKTASGLTWLAFCPEQERKELIEMLATRPGDDYQLAREPLKLEAILARARKEGYGQNYRGWDQEEKIASIAVPLRSEQRVIGCLNLVYMASAMTIEQAAEKHLPALQRVAKQIEEGVESQAILVAGRRSGVHLR
;
A
#
# COMPACT_ATOMS: atom_id res chain seq x y z
N MET A 1 14.84 -14.29 43.33
CA MET A 1 13.57 -13.75 42.81
C MET A 1 13.61 -13.87 41.30
N SER A 2 12.94 -14.91 40.81
CA SER A 2 12.73 -15.19 39.39
C SER A 2 11.73 -14.20 38.81
N ILE A 3 11.85 -13.89 37.52
CA ILE A 3 10.80 -14.07 36.50
C ILE A 3 11.50 -13.89 35.15
N ASN A 4 11.62 -15.01 34.43
CA ASN A 4 12.07 -15.05 33.04
C ASN A 4 10.78 -15.11 32.21
N MET A 5 10.41 -14.00 31.58
CA MET A 5 9.16 -13.86 30.85
C MET A 5 9.44 -14.07 29.35
N GLN A 6 9.50 -15.33 28.94
CA GLN A 6 9.42 -15.70 27.53
C GLN A 6 7.94 -15.81 27.14
N ASN A 7 7.34 -14.72 26.67
CA ASN A 7 6.03 -14.76 26.02
C ASN A 7 6.21 -15.32 24.60
N ASN A 8 5.95 -16.62 24.49
CA ASN A 8 5.85 -17.32 23.22
C ASN A 8 4.35 -17.40 22.85
N GLU A 9 3.84 -16.45 22.08
CA GLU A 9 2.52 -16.56 21.47
C GLU A 9 2.57 -17.60 20.34
N GLN A 10 2.51 -18.88 20.72
CA GLN A 10 2.24 -19.96 19.78
C GLN A 10 0.72 -20.00 19.54
N THR A 11 0.31 -19.67 18.31
CA THR A 11 -1.04 -19.94 17.82
C THR A 11 -1.42 -21.40 18.11
N GLU A 12 -2.63 -21.60 18.64
CA GLU A 12 -3.17 -22.91 19.09
C GLU A 12 -3.15 -24.00 17.99
N TYR A 13 -3.05 -23.61 16.72
CA TYR A 13 -2.96 -24.50 15.57
C TYR A 13 -1.73 -24.22 14.69
N LYS A 14 -1.12 -25.28 14.15
CA LYS A 14 -0.05 -25.17 13.15
C LYS A 14 -0.57 -24.57 11.85
N THR A 15 0.21 -23.68 11.25
CA THR A 15 -0.11 -23.06 9.95
C THR A 15 -0.32 -24.12 8.85
N VAL A 16 -1.39 -23.98 8.08
CA VAL A 16 -1.70 -24.86 6.94
C VAL A 16 -0.79 -24.51 5.76
N ARG A 17 0.33 -25.22 5.65
CA ARG A 17 1.37 -24.96 4.62
C ARG A 17 0.86 -24.96 3.18
N GLY A 18 -0.14 -25.80 2.87
CA GLY A 18 -0.75 -25.85 1.54
C GLY A 18 -1.41 -24.52 1.16
N LEU A 19 -2.18 -23.95 2.09
CA LEU A 19 -2.84 -22.65 1.93
C LEU A 19 -1.81 -21.54 1.74
N THR A 20 -0.81 -21.46 2.63
CA THR A 20 0.27 -20.46 2.54
C THR A 20 0.96 -20.48 1.18
N ARG A 21 1.30 -21.67 0.67
CA ARG A 21 1.97 -21.83 -0.62
C ARG A 21 1.05 -21.54 -1.81
N GLY A 22 -0.22 -21.92 -1.73
CA GLY A 22 -1.21 -21.58 -2.76
C GLY A 22 -1.39 -20.07 -2.91
N LEU A 23 -1.57 -19.35 -1.78
CA LEU A 23 -1.66 -17.89 -1.76
C LEU A 23 -0.38 -17.23 -2.28
N MET A 24 0.79 -17.77 -1.94
CA MET A 24 2.07 -17.30 -2.47
C MET A 24 2.13 -17.40 -4.00
N LEU A 25 1.71 -18.53 -4.59
CA LEU A 25 1.71 -18.68 -6.05
C LEU A 25 0.73 -17.73 -6.75
N LEU A 26 -0.46 -17.49 -6.17
CA LEU A 26 -1.39 -16.47 -6.68
C LEU A 26 -0.75 -15.07 -6.66
N ASN A 27 -0.10 -14.70 -5.56
CA ASN A 27 0.59 -13.42 -5.43
C ASN A 27 1.74 -13.27 -6.43
N MET A 28 2.48 -14.34 -6.71
CA MET A 28 3.55 -14.34 -7.71
C MET A 28 2.98 -14.17 -9.12
N LEU A 29 1.93 -14.92 -9.48
CA LEU A 29 1.26 -14.78 -10.76
C LEU A 29 0.67 -13.38 -10.96
N ASN A 30 0.19 -12.73 -9.90
CA ASN A 30 -0.32 -11.36 -9.95
C ASN A 30 0.76 -10.32 -10.28
N LYS A 31 2.03 -10.64 -10.06
CA LYS A 31 3.19 -9.77 -10.38
C LYS A 31 3.79 -10.05 -11.77
N LEU A 32 3.41 -11.16 -12.42
CA LEU A 32 3.96 -11.61 -13.69
C LEU A 32 2.96 -11.34 -14.82
N ASP A 33 3.26 -10.34 -15.65
CA ASP A 33 2.41 -9.97 -16.79
C ASP A 33 2.26 -11.15 -17.75
N GLY A 34 1.02 -11.62 -17.96
CA GLY A 34 0.74 -12.67 -18.94
C GLY A 34 0.98 -14.11 -18.46
N GLY A 35 1.20 -14.34 -17.17
CA GLY A 35 1.31 -15.67 -16.57
C GLY A 35 2.73 -16.24 -16.49
N ALA A 36 2.86 -17.46 -15.96
CA ALA A 36 4.15 -18.09 -15.71
C ALA A 36 4.13 -19.61 -15.85
N SER A 37 5.25 -20.20 -16.27
CA SER A 37 5.41 -21.66 -16.32
C SER A 37 5.64 -22.25 -14.92
N VAL A 38 5.39 -23.55 -14.75
CA VAL A 38 5.70 -24.28 -13.51
C VAL A 38 7.19 -24.15 -13.15
N GLY A 39 8.06 -24.17 -14.16
CA GLY A 39 9.51 -24.04 -13.97
C GLY A 39 9.89 -22.70 -13.37
N LEU A 40 9.40 -21.60 -13.94
CA LEU A 40 9.67 -20.25 -13.47
C LEU A 40 9.10 -20.03 -12.05
N LEU A 41 7.89 -20.52 -11.78
CA LEU A 41 7.28 -20.41 -10.46
C LEU A 41 8.05 -21.23 -9.41
N ALA A 42 8.56 -22.43 -9.75
CA ALA A 42 9.38 -23.24 -8.86
C ALA A 42 10.69 -22.54 -8.51
N GLU A 43 11.35 -21.94 -9.50
CA GLU A 43 12.58 -21.16 -9.32
C GLU A 43 12.34 -19.96 -8.38
N LEU A 44 11.34 -19.12 -8.69
CA LEU A 44 11.07 -17.91 -7.93
C LEU A 44 10.52 -18.19 -6.51
N SER A 45 9.86 -19.32 -6.30
CA SER A 45 9.27 -19.68 -5.00
C SER A 45 10.17 -20.55 -4.11
N GLY A 46 11.23 -21.14 -4.67
CA GLY A 46 12.03 -22.15 -4.01
C GLY A 46 11.30 -23.48 -3.74
N LEU A 47 10.11 -23.69 -4.32
CA LEU A 47 9.35 -24.92 -4.17
C LEU A 47 9.72 -25.94 -5.25
N HIS A 48 9.67 -27.23 -4.91
CA HIS A 48 9.84 -28.30 -5.89
C HIS A 48 8.77 -28.23 -6.99
N ARG A 49 9.15 -28.50 -8.25
CA ARG A 49 8.26 -28.41 -9.42
C ARG A 49 6.96 -29.20 -9.24
N THR A 50 7.02 -30.40 -8.67
CA THR A 50 5.83 -31.23 -8.38
C THR A 50 4.88 -30.57 -7.37
N THR A 51 5.42 -29.86 -6.39
CA THR A 51 4.60 -29.11 -5.40
C THR A 51 3.90 -27.94 -6.07
N VAL A 52 4.63 -27.17 -6.89
CA VAL A 52 4.06 -26.05 -7.66
C VAL A 52 2.97 -26.54 -8.61
N ARG A 53 3.23 -27.62 -9.35
CA ARG A 53 2.27 -28.27 -10.25
C ARG A 53 0.96 -28.61 -9.53
N ARG A 54 1.04 -29.32 -8.40
CA ARG A 54 -0.15 -29.70 -7.61
C ARG A 54 -0.94 -28.49 -7.11
N LEU A 55 -0.25 -27.47 -6.61
CA LEU A 55 -0.90 -26.25 -6.13
C LEU A 55 -1.61 -25.50 -7.26
N LEU A 56 -0.98 -25.43 -8.45
CA LEU A 56 -1.59 -24.80 -9.62
C LEU A 56 -2.77 -25.59 -10.17
N GLU A 57 -2.71 -26.92 -10.15
CA GLU A 57 -3.83 -27.79 -10.52
C GLU A 57 -5.01 -27.59 -9.55
N THR A 58 -4.77 -27.53 -8.24
CA THR A 58 -5.83 -27.18 -7.26
C THR A 58 -6.39 -25.78 -7.51
N LEU A 59 -5.54 -24.77 -7.74
CA LEU A 59 -6.01 -23.42 -8.06
C LEU A 59 -6.79 -23.36 -9.39
N GLN A 60 -6.49 -24.26 -10.33
CA GLN A 60 -7.19 -24.37 -11.61
C GLN A 60 -8.56 -25.03 -11.43
N GLU A 61 -8.65 -26.09 -10.63
CA GLU A 61 -9.91 -26.72 -10.24
C GLU A 61 -10.82 -25.72 -9.51
N GLU A 62 -10.25 -24.93 -8.61
CA GLU A 62 -10.94 -23.81 -7.96
C GLU A 62 -11.19 -22.61 -8.89
N GLY A 63 -10.72 -22.66 -10.14
CA GLY A 63 -10.99 -21.64 -11.15
C GLY A 63 -10.26 -20.31 -10.97
N TYR A 64 -9.28 -20.19 -10.06
CA TYR A 64 -8.48 -18.98 -9.87
C TYR A 64 -7.38 -18.82 -10.92
N VAL A 65 -6.92 -19.93 -11.51
CA VAL A 65 -5.94 -19.92 -12.60
C VAL A 65 -6.45 -20.74 -13.77
N ARG A 66 -5.92 -20.46 -14.95
CA ARG A 66 -6.10 -21.27 -16.16
C ARG A 66 -4.74 -21.61 -16.75
N ARG A 67 -4.63 -22.82 -17.32
CA ARG A 67 -3.48 -23.22 -18.12
C ARG A 67 -3.67 -22.77 -19.56
N SER A 68 -2.65 -22.11 -20.08
CA SER A 68 -2.57 -21.65 -21.46
C SER A 68 -2.27 -22.82 -22.39
N PRO A 69 -3.08 -23.06 -23.42
CA PRO A 69 -2.85 -24.14 -24.37
C PRO A 69 -1.67 -23.86 -25.31
N SER A 70 -1.26 -22.60 -25.48
CA SER A 70 -0.21 -22.22 -26.44
C SER A 70 1.21 -22.43 -25.92
N ASP A 71 1.43 -22.26 -24.63
CA ASP A 71 2.78 -22.18 -24.02
C ASP A 71 2.88 -22.88 -22.65
N ASP A 72 1.84 -23.60 -22.26
CA ASP A 72 1.76 -24.32 -20.98
C ASP A 72 1.85 -23.45 -19.72
N SER A 73 1.76 -22.13 -19.86
CA SER A 73 1.83 -21.19 -18.74
C SER A 73 0.52 -21.14 -17.95
N PHE A 74 0.61 -20.83 -16.66
CA PHE A 74 -0.56 -20.57 -15.82
C PHE A 74 -0.82 -19.08 -15.74
N ARG A 75 -2.08 -18.69 -15.91
CA ARG A 75 -2.56 -17.29 -15.89
C ARG A 75 -3.69 -17.14 -14.88
N LEU A 76 -3.73 -16.01 -14.17
CA LEU A 76 -4.87 -15.69 -13.31
C LEU A 76 -6.16 -15.55 -14.13
N THR A 77 -7.29 -15.94 -13.55
CA THR A 77 -8.63 -15.69 -14.09
C THR A 77 -9.26 -14.47 -13.40
N ILE A 78 -10.42 -14.04 -13.91
CA ILE A 78 -11.21 -12.98 -13.29
C ILE A 78 -11.70 -13.36 -11.88
N LYS A 79 -11.77 -14.65 -11.53
CA LYS A 79 -12.22 -15.12 -10.21
C LYS A 79 -11.37 -14.56 -9.07
N VAL A 80 -10.08 -14.30 -9.32
CA VAL A 80 -9.20 -13.67 -8.32
C VAL A 80 -9.74 -12.30 -7.87
N ARG A 81 -10.42 -11.54 -8.74
CA ARG A 81 -11.04 -10.25 -8.40
C ARG A 81 -12.17 -10.41 -7.38
N GLN A 82 -12.90 -11.53 -7.39
CA GLN A 82 -14.01 -11.77 -6.47
C GLN A 82 -13.55 -11.84 -5.00
N LEU A 83 -12.28 -12.16 -4.76
CA LEU A 83 -11.70 -12.16 -3.41
C LEU A 83 -11.75 -10.78 -2.73
N SER A 84 -11.84 -9.69 -3.50
CA SER A 84 -11.91 -8.32 -2.96
C SER A 84 -13.31 -7.71 -3.01
N GLU A 85 -14.29 -8.30 -3.71
CA GLU A 85 -15.61 -7.70 -3.94
C GLU A 85 -16.44 -7.47 -2.66
N GLY A 86 -16.17 -8.23 -1.58
CA GLY A 86 -16.83 -8.08 -0.28
C GLY A 86 -16.06 -7.26 0.76
N PHE A 87 -14.82 -6.86 0.47
CA PHE A 87 -13.96 -6.13 1.40
C PHE A 87 -14.19 -4.62 1.25
N ARG A 88 -14.77 -3.98 2.27
CA ARG A 88 -15.42 -2.65 2.15
C ARG A 88 -14.63 -1.46 2.71
N ASP A 89 -13.46 -1.66 3.30
CA ASP A 89 -12.83 -0.60 4.11
C ASP A 89 -12.52 0.70 3.34
N GLU A 90 -12.54 0.68 2.00
CA GLU A 90 -11.95 1.73 1.19
C GLU A 90 -12.72 1.97 -0.12
N GLN A 91 -14.05 1.83 -0.11
CA GLN A 91 -14.88 1.94 -1.33
C GLN A 91 -14.70 3.28 -2.08
N TRP A 92 -14.35 4.34 -1.36
CA TRP A 92 -14.00 5.66 -1.91
C TRP A 92 -12.71 5.62 -2.76
N ILE A 93 -11.75 4.75 -2.43
CA ILE A 93 -10.47 4.66 -3.13
C ILE A 93 -10.68 4.19 -4.57
N SER A 94 -11.43 3.10 -4.75
CA SER A 94 -11.69 2.56 -6.10
C SER A 94 -12.61 3.45 -6.93
N ALA A 95 -13.59 4.11 -6.31
CA ALA A 95 -14.60 4.88 -7.02
C ALA A 95 -14.19 6.34 -7.33
N LEU A 96 -13.38 6.96 -6.47
CA LEU A 96 -13.01 8.38 -6.57
C LEU A 96 -11.54 8.59 -6.90
N ALA A 97 -10.63 7.87 -6.23
CA ALA A 97 -9.20 8.13 -6.40
C ALA A 97 -8.70 7.65 -7.77
N ALA A 98 -9.10 6.46 -8.23
CA ALA A 98 -8.62 5.89 -9.49
C ALA A 98 -8.73 6.83 -10.73
N PRO A 99 -9.89 7.45 -11.04
CA PRO A 99 -9.97 8.38 -12.18
C PRO A 99 -9.12 9.64 -11.96
N LEU A 100 -9.12 10.21 -10.75
CA LEU A 100 -8.35 11.41 -10.42
C LEU A 100 -6.84 11.17 -10.52
N LEU A 101 -6.37 9.99 -10.12
CA LEU A 101 -4.97 9.59 -10.29
C LEU A 101 -4.60 9.41 -11.76
N GLY A 102 -5.52 8.90 -12.59
CA GLY A 102 -5.31 8.81 -14.04
C GLY A 102 -5.10 10.18 -14.68
N ASP A 103 -5.88 11.17 -14.25
CA ASP A 103 -5.73 12.57 -14.68
C ASP A 103 -4.43 13.19 -14.17
N LEU A 104 -4.13 12.97 -12.89
CA LEU A 104 -2.89 13.44 -12.27
C LEU A 104 -1.66 12.89 -12.99
N LEU A 105 -1.64 11.60 -13.32
CA LEU A 105 -0.53 10.97 -14.04
C LEU A 105 -0.25 11.68 -15.38
N ARG A 106 -1.28 12.14 -16.09
CA ARG A 106 -1.10 12.86 -17.36
C ARG A 106 -0.41 14.22 -17.17
N GLU A 107 -0.58 14.84 -16.01
CA GLU A 107 0.00 16.14 -15.66
C GLU A 107 1.41 16.00 -15.07
N VAL A 108 1.61 15.09 -14.11
CA VAL A 108 2.88 14.96 -13.38
C VAL A 108 3.85 13.95 -13.96
N VAL A 109 3.39 13.08 -14.87
CA VAL A 109 4.09 11.98 -15.57
C VAL A 109 4.73 10.88 -14.70
N TRP A 110 5.03 11.20 -13.45
CA TRP A 110 5.52 10.29 -12.43
C TRP A 110 4.38 9.46 -11.82
N PRO A 111 4.66 8.23 -11.38
CA PRO A 111 3.66 7.40 -10.73
C PRO A 111 3.24 7.98 -9.37
N THR A 112 1.98 7.73 -9.05
CA THR A 112 1.31 8.19 -7.83
C THR A 112 0.53 7.05 -7.19
N ASP A 113 0.51 7.05 -5.86
CA ASP A 113 -0.19 6.05 -5.05
C ASP A 113 -1.13 6.70 -4.05
N VAL A 114 -2.27 6.07 -3.81
CA VAL A 114 -3.06 6.29 -2.59
C VAL A 114 -2.78 5.15 -1.63
N SER A 115 -2.50 5.50 -0.37
CA SER A 115 -2.19 4.53 0.69
C SER A 115 -2.96 4.84 1.97
N THR A 116 -3.27 3.81 2.74
CA THR A 116 -3.96 3.90 4.03
C THR A 116 -3.16 3.19 5.12
N LEU A 117 -3.35 3.58 6.38
CA LEU A 117 -2.70 2.91 7.49
C LEU A 117 -3.32 1.50 7.69
N ASP A 118 -2.46 0.50 7.84
CA ASP A 118 -2.83 -0.85 8.27
C ASP A 118 -1.84 -1.33 9.34
N VAL A 119 -2.25 -1.19 10.60
CA VAL A 119 -1.53 -1.56 11.83
C VAL A 119 -0.20 -0.81 12.01
N ASP A 120 0.82 -1.12 11.20
CA ASP A 120 2.21 -0.68 11.34
C ASP A 120 2.83 -0.18 10.04
N ALA A 121 2.06 -0.16 8.95
CA ALA A 121 2.54 0.24 7.64
C ALA A 121 1.47 1.03 6.89
N MET A 122 1.91 1.88 5.96
CA MET A 122 1.00 2.39 4.93
C MET A 122 0.85 1.31 3.85
N VAL A 123 -0.37 0.95 3.49
CA VAL A 123 -0.65 -0.04 2.44
C VAL A 123 -1.14 0.68 1.21
N VAL A 124 -0.49 0.46 0.06
CA VAL A 124 -0.92 1.01 -1.22
C VAL A 124 -2.25 0.40 -1.63
N ARG A 125 -3.25 1.24 -1.87
CA ARG A 125 -4.62 0.83 -2.21
C ARG A 125 -4.97 1.07 -3.66
N GLU A 126 -4.44 2.14 -4.25
CA GLU A 126 -4.54 2.43 -5.68
C GLU A 126 -3.23 3.03 -6.19
N THR A 127 -2.90 2.77 -7.47
CA THR A 127 -1.59 3.08 -8.02
C THR A 127 -1.62 3.32 -9.53
N THR A 128 -0.83 4.29 -10.00
CA THR A 128 -0.64 4.56 -11.44
C THR A 128 0.65 3.98 -12.01
N HIS A 129 1.43 3.25 -11.19
CA HIS A 129 2.72 2.66 -11.59
C HIS A 129 2.66 1.85 -12.89
N ARG A 130 1.60 1.05 -13.10
CA ARG A 130 1.40 0.25 -14.33
C ARG A 130 1.21 1.08 -15.61
N PHE A 131 0.85 2.36 -15.47
CA PHE A 131 0.56 3.26 -16.58
C PHE A 131 1.64 4.33 -16.78
N SER A 132 2.48 4.57 -15.78
CA SER A 132 3.60 5.51 -15.91
C SER A 132 4.77 4.88 -16.67
N ARG A 133 5.24 5.55 -17.73
CA ARG A 133 6.46 5.17 -18.45
C ARG A 133 7.74 5.40 -17.64
N LEU A 134 7.65 6.17 -16.57
CA LEU A 134 8.76 6.51 -15.68
C LEU A 134 8.82 5.60 -14.44
N SER A 135 7.88 4.65 -14.33
CA SER A 135 7.87 3.63 -13.28
C SER A 135 8.66 2.39 -13.70
N PHE A 136 9.38 1.81 -12.74
CA PHE A 136 9.98 0.48 -12.84
C PHE A 136 9.26 -0.58 -11.99
N HIS A 137 8.21 -0.18 -11.26
CA HIS A 137 7.28 -1.10 -10.61
C HIS A 137 6.01 -1.27 -11.45
N ARG A 138 5.44 -2.48 -11.44
CA ARG A 138 4.17 -2.77 -12.13
C ARG A 138 3.03 -3.17 -11.20
N ALA A 139 3.33 -3.70 -10.02
CA ALA A 139 2.35 -4.15 -9.03
C ALA A 139 2.68 -3.56 -7.65
N MET A 140 1.97 -2.48 -7.29
CA MET A 140 2.13 -1.80 -6.00
C MET A 140 0.93 -1.99 -5.06
N VAL A 141 -0.27 -2.29 -5.57
CA VAL A 141 -1.45 -2.52 -4.70
C VAL A 141 -1.17 -3.63 -3.69
N GLY A 142 -1.51 -3.38 -2.42
CA GLY A 142 -1.24 -4.26 -1.28
C GLY A 142 0.18 -4.18 -0.74
N ARG A 143 1.09 -3.41 -1.37
CA ARG A 143 2.46 -3.25 -0.86
C ARG A 143 2.42 -2.49 0.47
N ARG A 144 3.08 -3.04 1.47
CA ARG A 144 3.31 -2.41 2.78
C ARG A 144 4.52 -1.48 2.68
N LEU A 145 4.34 -0.24 3.10
CA LEU A 145 5.34 0.83 3.10
C LEU A 145 5.66 1.18 4.57
N PRO A 146 6.93 1.08 5.00
CA PRO A 146 7.27 1.35 6.40
C PRO A 146 6.97 2.80 6.79
N LEU A 147 6.35 2.99 7.97
CA LEU A 147 5.88 4.30 8.43
C LEU A 147 7.01 5.33 8.58
N LEU A 148 8.20 4.89 9.00
CA LEU A 148 9.30 5.77 9.37
C LEU A 148 10.33 5.97 8.24
N LYS A 149 10.15 5.28 7.11
CA LYS A 149 11.10 5.25 5.99
C LYS A 149 10.51 5.79 4.70
N THR A 150 9.22 6.11 4.66
CA THR A 150 8.52 6.51 3.41
C THR A 150 7.82 7.86 3.56
N ALA A 151 7.67 8.59 2.46
CA ALA A 151 6.98 9.88 2.47
C ALA A 151 5.54 9.73 2.96
N SER A 152 4.80 8.71 2.50
CA SER A 152 3.44 8.41 2.97
C SER A 152 3.38 8.18 4.47
N GLY A 153 4.32 7.39 5.02
CA GLY A 153 4.32 7.09 6.45
C GLY A 153 4.65 8.30 7.32
N LEU A 154 5.66 9.08 6.94
CA LEU A 154 6.02 10.31 7.63
C LEU A 154 4.91 11.36 7.52
N THR A 155 4.20 11.40 6.39
CA THR A 155 3.01 12.23 6.20
C THR A 155 1.90 11.80 7.15
N TRP A 156 1.57 10.51 7.22
CA TRP A 156 0.56 10.00 8.15
C TRP A 156 0.88 10.44 9.58
N LEU A 157 2.10 10.14 10.06
CA LEU A 157 2.53 10.50 11.41
C LEU A 157 2.50 12.01 11.65
N ALA A 158 2.86 12.83 10.65
CA ALA A 158 2.90 14.28 10.80
C ALA A 158 1.51 14.89 11.01
N PHE A 159 0.48 14.32 10.38
CA PHE A 159 -0.86 14.91 10.29
C PHE A 159 -1.96 14.14 11.05
N CYS A 160 -1.72 12.91 11.49
CA CYS A 160 -2.68 12.18 12.31
C CYS A 160 -2.80 12.79 13.73
N PRO A 161 -3.88 12.47 14.47
CA PRO A 161 -4.08 12.95 15.83
C PRO A 161 -2.89 12.61 16.73
N GLU A 162 -2.57 13.50 17.67
CA GLU A 162 -1.38 13.35 18.53
C GLU A 162 -1.37 12.04 19.32
N GLN A 163 -2.52 11.64 19.86
CA GLN A 163 -2.66 10.39 20.60
C GLN A 163 -2.39 9.17 19.70
N GLU A 164 -2.96 9.16 18.49
CA GLU A 164 -2.75 8.08 17.51
C GLU A 164 -1.27 8.01 17.09
N ARG A 165 -0.65 9.16 16.83
CA ARG A 165 0.79 9.26 16.54
C ARG A 165 1.62 8.64 17.66
N LYS A 166 1.34 9.00 18.92
CA LYS A 166 2.10 8.53 20.08
C LYS A 166 2.01 7.01 20.23
N GLU A 167 0.81 6.45 20.15
CA GLU A 167 0.56 5.01 20.22
C GLU A 167 1.28 4.25 19.10
N LEU A 168 1.23 4.77 17.87
CA LEU A 168 1.95 4.18 16.73
C LEU A 168 3.47 4.21 16.94
N ILE A 169 4.03 5.34 17.37
CA ILE A 169 5.48 5.46 17.59
C ILE A 169 5.94 4.51 18.72
N GLU A 170 5.19 4.43 19.81
CA GLU A 170 5.49 3.51 20.92
C GLU A 170 5.46 2.05 20.45
N MET A 171 4.43 1.66 19.70
CA MET A 171 4.34 0.32 19.11
C MET A 171 5.51 0.02 18.17
N LEU A 172 5.86 0.94 17.27
CA LEU A 172 6.97 0.78 16.33
C LEU A 172 8.32 0.69 17.06
N ALA A 173 8.52 1.44 18.15
CA ALA A 173 9.75 1.41 18.93
C ALA A 173 10.05 0.02 19.55
N THR A 174 9.03 -0.82 19.77
CA THR A 174 9.20 -2.19 20.28
C THR A 174 9.70 -3.17 19.22
N ARG A 175 9.58 -2.85 17.92
CA ARG A 175 9.84 -3.80 16.83
C ARG A 175 11.31 -3.83 16.41
N PRO A 176 11.91 -5.02 16.20
CA PRO A 176 13.29 -5.11 15.74
C PRO A 176 13.43 -4.73 14.26
N GLY A 177 14.60 -4.23 13.87
CA GLY A 177 14.94 -3.91 12.48
C GLY A 177 15.09 -2.42 12.19
N ASP A 178 15.80 -2.13 11.09
CA ASP A 178 16.24 -0.77 10.73
C ASP A 178 15.07 0.14 10.30
N ASP A 179 13.98 -0.47 9.81
CA ASP A 179 12.74 0.24 9.47
C ASP A 179 12.10 0.94 10.67
N TYR A 180 12.41 0.51 11.90
CA TYR A 180 11.82 1.03 13.13
C TYR A 180 12.75 1.92 13.96
N GLN A 181 14.01 2.05 13.56
CA GLN A 181 15.04 2.75 14.36
C GLN A 181 14.65 4.19 14.70
N LEU A 182 14.04 4.91 13.76
CA LEU A 182 13.67 6.31 13.94
C LEU A 182 12.63 6.52 15.06
N ALA A 183 11.80 5.52 15.40
CA ALA A 183 10.87 5.61 16.53
C ALA A 183 11.59 5.70 17.89
N ARG A 184 12.86 5.30 17.95
CA ARG A 184 13.71 5.39 19.15
C ARG A 184 14.54 6.67 19.19
N GLU A 185 14.36 7.57 18.22
CA GLU A 185 15.05 8.86 18.10
C GLU A 185 14.04 10.02 18.16
N PRO A 186 13.37 10.26 19.30
CA PRO A 186 12.19 11.14 19.38
C PRO A 186 12.45 12.57 18.91
N LEU A 187 13.61 13.16 19.22
CA LEU A 187 13.97 14.52 18.79
C LEU A 187 14.11 14.61 17.26
N LYS A 188 14.72 13.60 16.65
CA LYS A 188 14.94 13.54 15.20
C LYS A 188 13.64 13.29 14.45
N LEU A 189 12.83 12.35 14.96
CA LEU A 189 11.51 12.07 14.40
C LEU A 189 10.64 13.33 14.47
N GLU A 190 10.57 14.00 15.63
CA GLU A 190 9.75 15.21 15.77
C GLU A 190 10.23 16.35 14.86
N ALA A 191 11.54 16.52 14.65
CA ALA A 191 12.05 17.50 13.68
C ALA A 191 11.57 17.20 12.25
N ILE A 192 11.54 15.93 11.85
CA ILE A 192 11.02 15.50 10.53
C ILE A 192 9.51 15.77 10.43
N LEU A 193 8.74 15.40 11.46
CA LEU A 193 7.29 15.60 11.46
C LEU A 193 6.91 17.09 11.51
N ALA A 194 7.64 17.91 12.26
CA ALA A 194 7.44 19.35 12.32
C ALA A 194 7.74 20.02 10.96
N ARG A 195 8.79 19.58 10.27
CA ARG A 195 9.06 20.01 8.89
C ARG A 195 7.90 19.65 7.96
N ALA A 196 7.43 18.41 8.01
CA ALA A 196 6.32 17.96 7.16
C ALA A 196 5.04 18.77 7.42
N ARG A 197 4.72 19.07 8.69
CA ARG A 197 3.61 19.95 9.05
C ARG A 197 3.77 21.37 8.51
N LYS A 198 4.98 21.95 8.59
CA LYS A 198 5.29 23.30 8.10
C LYS A 198 5.19 23.39 6.58
N GLU A 199 5.70 22.40 5.87
CA GLU A 199 5.76 22.38 4.41
C GLU A 199 4.46 21.87 3.76
N GLY A 200 3.61 21.16 4.53
CA GLY A 200 2.34 20.62 4.06
C GLY A 200 2.45 19.26 3.36
N TYR A 201 3.62 18.64 3.37
CA TYR A 201 3.89 17.32 2.79
C TYR A 201 4.98 16.58 3.56
N GLY A 202 4.91 15.25 3.62
CA GLY A 202 6.03 14.43 4.05
C GLY A 202 6.93 14.07 2.86
N GLN A 203 8.20 13.79 3.15
CA GLN A 203 9.20 13.57 2.11
C GLN A 203 10.12 12.40 2.44
N ASN A 204 10.61 11.75 1.39
CA ASN A 204 11.65 10.73 1.48
C ASN A 204 12.64 10.89 0.33
N TYR A 205 13.94 10.80 0.66
CA TYR A 205 15.00 10.78 -0.33
C TYR A 205 15.90 9.58 -0.05
N ARG A 206 15.69 8.49 -0.80
CA ARG A 206 16.47 7.24 -0.69
C ARG A 206 16.50 6.64 0.72
N GLY A 207 15.46 6.89 1.52
CA GLY A 207 15.47 6.51 2.94
C GLY A 207 15.01 5.08 3.21
N TRP A 208 14.52 4.37 2.19
CA TRP A 208 14.12 2.96 2.30
C TRP A 208 15.10 2.10 1.51
N ASP A 209 15.82 1.23 2.20
CA ASP A 209 16.95 0.45 1.64
C ASP A 209 16.51 -0.51 0.51
N GLN A 210 15.23 -0.91 0.49
CA GLN A 210 14.68 -1.71 -0.62
C GLN A 210 14.48 -0.90 -1.91
N GLU A 211 14.50 0.44 -1.81
CA GLU A 211 14.17 1.38 -2.89
C GLU A 211 15.12 2.58 -2.92
N GLU A 212 16.43 2.36 -2.79
CA GLU A 212 17.45 3.44 -2.73
C GLU A 212 17.52 4.36 -3.97
N LYS A 213 16.82 4.00 -5.05
CA LYS A 213 16.78 4.78 -6.30
C LYS A 213 15.67 5.82 -6.34
N ILE A 214 14.71 5.76 -5.41
CA ILE A 214 13.54 6.63 -5.42
C ILE A 214 13.63 7.76 -4.42
N ALA A 215 12.92 8.83 -4.74
CA ALA A 215 12.51 9.87 -3.84
C ALA A 215 10.99 10.05 -3.97
N SER A 216 10.36 10.59 -2.94
CA SER A 216 8.92 10.82 -2.94
C SER A 216 8.52 11.98 -2.06
N ILE A 217 7.39 12.60 -2.43
CA ILE A 217 6.64 13.53 -1.60
C ILE A 217 5.22 12.99 -1.45
N ALA A 218 4.60 13.24 -0.30
CA ALA A 218 3.24 12.79 -0.05
C ALA A 218 2.44 13.84 0.71
N VAL A 219 1.16 13.94 0.38
CA VAL A 219 0.19 14.81 1.05
C VAL A 219 -0.87 13.95 1.76
N PRO A 220 -1.36 14.38 2.92
CA PRO A 220 -2.41 13.66 3.63
C PRO A 220 -3.74 13.82 2.88
N LEU A 221 -4.58 12.80 2.96
CA LEU A 221 -5.99 12.82 2.58
C LEU A 221 -6.81 12.85 3.86
N ARG A 222 -7.78 13.76 3.96
CA ARG A 222 -8.59 13.98 5.16
C ARG A 222 -10.09 13.81 4.94
N SER A 223 -10.79 13.44 6.00
CA SER A 223 -12.26 13.49 6.10
C SER A 223 -12.61 13.87 7.52
N GLU A 224 -13.51 14.84 7.71
CA GLU A 224 -13.96 15.29 9.05
C GLU A 224 -12.78 15.58 10.01
N GLN A 225 -11.74 16.26 9.49
CA GLN A 225 -10.48 16.58 10.19
C GLN A 225 -9.57 15.39 10.55
N ARG A 226 -9.94 14.16 10.19
CA ARG A 226 -9.10 12.97 10.38
C ARG A 226 -8.32 12.64 9.10
N VAL A 227 -7.06 12.21 9.23
CA VAL A 227 -6.32 11.62 8.11
C VAL A 227 -6.90 10.24 7.79
N ILE A 228 -7.30 10.03 6.55
CA ILE A 228 -7.86 8.77 6.03
C ILE A 228 -6.92 8.06 5.06
N GLY A 229 -5.86 8.72 4.62
CA GLY A 229 -4.83 8.15 3.75
C GLY A 229 -3.77 9.17 3.37
N CYS A 230 -2.92 8.80 2.43
CA CYS A 230 -1.92 9.68 1.84
C CYS A 230 -1.89 9.50 0.32
N LEU A 231 -1.78 10.61 -0.39
CA LEU A 231 -1.49 10.68 -1.82
C LEU A 231 0.00 10.95 -2.02
N ASN A 232 0.69 10.01 -2.66
CA ASN A 232 2.13 9.98 -2.85
C ASN A 232 2.49 10.19 -4.33
N LEU A 233 3.58 10.92 -4.61
CA LEU A 233 4.28 10.97 -5.89
C LEU A 233 5.67 10.35 -5.76
N VAL A 234 5.97 9.32 -6.55
CA VAL A 234 7.25 8.62 -6.56
C VAL A 234 8.04 8.98 -7.81
N TYR A 235 9.32 9.33 -7.66
CA TYR A 235 10.18 9.67 -8.79
C TYR A 235 11.61 9.18 -8.58
N MET A 236 12.39 9.14 -9.66
CA MET A 236 13.81 8.79 -9.57
C MET A 236 14.58 9.87 -8.81
N ALA A 237 15.30 9.50 -7.76
CA ALA A 237 16.07 10.46 -6.96
C ALA A 237 17.16 11.18 -7.76
N SER A 238 17.57 10.65 -8.91
CA SER A 238 18.50 11.31 -9.84
C SER A 238 17.83 12.35 -10.75
N ALA A 239 16.50 12.38 -10.86
CA ALA A 239 15.80 13.25 -11.78
C ALA A 239 15.61 14.67 -11.25
N MET A 240 15.42 14.83 -9.94
CA MET A 240 15.20 16.13 -9.28
C MET A 240 15.41 16.05 -7.77
N THR A 241 15.65 17.20 -7.12
CA THR A 241 15.66 17.30 -5.65
C THR A 241 14.23 17.27 -5.09
N ILE A 242 14.10 17.15 -3.77
CA ILE A 242 12.79 17.20 -3.09
C ILE A 242 12.14 18.57 -3.27
N GLU A 243 12.93 19.64 -3.18
CA GLU A 243 12.47 21.01 -3.30
C GLU A 243 11.94 21.29 -4.71
N GLN A 244 12.65 20.82 -5.75
CA GLN A 244 12.20 20.92 -7.14
C GLN A 244 10.93 20.10 -7.40
N ALA A 245 10.83 18.91 -6.81
CA ALA A 245 9.62 18.08 -6.91
C ALA A 245 8.43 18.77 -6.24
N ALA A 246 8.63 19.36 -5.06
CA ALA A 246 7.59 20.10 -4.34
C ALA A 246 7.14 21.33 -5.13
N GLU A 247 8.07 22.17 -5.59
CA GLU A 247 7.76 23.36 -6.40
C GLU A 247 6.92 23.01 -7.64
N LYS A 248 7.29 21.93 -8.32
CA LYS A 248 6.65 21.54 -9.59
C LYS A 248 5.35 20.75 -9.44
N HIS A 249 5.26 19.87 -8.44
CA HIS A 249 4.22 18.84 -8.39
C HIS A 249 3.31 18.91 -7.15
N LEU A 250 3.73 19.59 -6.08
CA LEU A 250 2.91 19.72 -4.87
C LEU A 250 1.55 20.40 -5.13
N PRO A 251 1.44 21.48 -5.94
CA PRO A 251 0.14 22.10 -6.22
C PRO A 251 -0.86 21.13 -6.86
N ALA A 252 -0.39 20.26 -7.77
CA ALA A 252 -1.21 19.25 -8.42
C ALA A 252 -1.65 18.16 -7.43
N LEU A 253 -0.73 17.70 -6.57
CA LEU A 253 -1.04 16.73 -5.52
C LEU A 253 -2.08 17.26 -4.54
N GLN A 254 -1.91 18.50 -4.05
CA GLN A 254 -2.85 19.13 -3.12
C GLN A 254 -4.23 19.34 -3.74
N ARG A 255 -4.29 19.75 -5.01
CA ARG A 255 -5.56 19.89 -5.73
C ARG A 255 -6.29 18.55 -5.83
N VAL A 256 -5.59 17.49 -6.24
CA VAL A 256 -6.21 16.15 -6.36
C VAL A 256 -6.57 15.57 -5.00
N ALA A 257 -5.75 15.79 -3.97
CA ALA A 257 -6.08 15.45 -2.60
C ALA A 257 -7.41 16.10 -2.20
N LYS A 258 -7.57 17.41 -2.38
CA LYS A 258 -8.81 18.13 -2.08
C LYS A 258 -10.03 17.57 -2.83
N GLN A 259 -9.89 17.23 -4.12
CA GLN A 259 -10.96 16.61 -4.90
C GLN A 259 -11.38 15.23 -4.35
N ILE A 260 -10.41 14.45 -3.88
CA ILE A 260 -10.68 13.17 -3.20
C ILE A 260 -11.42 13.43 -1.88
N GLU A 261 -10.94 14.37 -1.06
CA GLU A 261 -11.54 14.73 0.23
C GLU A 261 -13.02 15.16 0.06
N GLU A 262 -13.31 16.06 -0.87
CA GLU A 262 -14.68 16.50 -1.21
C GLU A 262 -15.58 15.35 -1.68
N GLY A 263 -15.02 14.41 -2.45
CA GLY A 263 -15.73 13.23 -2.92
C GLY A 263 -16.08 12.25 -1.79
N VAL A 264 -15.17 12.08 -0.81
CA VAL A 264 -15.38 11.23 0.36
C VAL A 264 -16.51 11.78 1.23
N GLU A 265 -16.51 13.10 1.50
CA GLU A 265 -17.58 13.75 2.26
C GLU A 265 -18.95 13.58 1.58
N SER A 266 -19.00 13.73 0.26
CA SER A 266 -20.23 13.55 -0.53
C SER A 266 -20.77 12.12 -0.45
N GLN A 267 -19.90 11.10 -0.45
CA GLN A 267 -20.31 9.70 -0.29
C GLN A 267 -20.77 9.39 1.14
N ALA A 268 -20.11 9.97 2.16
CA ALA A 268 -20.50 9.81 3.56
C ALA A 268 -21.93 10.34 3.81
N ILE A 269 -22.26 11.51 3.25
CA ILE A 269 -23.61 12.10 3.33
C ILE A 269 -24.66 11.19 2.65
N LEU A 270 -24.36 10.64 1.47
CA LEU A 270 -25.27 9.74 0.75
C LEU A 270 -25.53 8.44 1.51
N VAL A 271 -24.53 7.89 2.19
CA VAL A 271 -24.67 6.68 3.03
C VAL A 271 -25.46 6.99 4.30
N ALA A 272 -25.23 8.13 4.94
CA ALA A 272 -25.99 8.58 6.12
C ALA A 272 -27.48 8.82 5.81
N GLY A 273 -27.78 9.43 4.66
CA GLY A 273 -29.16 9.64 4.18
C GLY A 273 -29.92 8.36 3.85
N ARG A 274 -29.23 7.32 3.35
CA ARG A 274 -29.84 6.00 3.11
C ARG A 274 -30.15 5.25 4.41
N ARG A 275 -29.36 5.42 5.46
CA ARG A 275 -29.60 4.79 6.77
C ARG A 275 -30.76 5.42 7.54
N SER A 276 -31.00 6.72 7.36
CA SER A 276 -32.11 7.45 7.99
C SER A 276 -33.46 7.23 7.29
N GLY A 277 -33.47 6.71 6.06
CA GLY A 277 -34.69 6.39 5.30
C GLY A 277 -35.33 5.02 5.60
N VAL A 278 -34.78 4.20 6.50
CA VAL A 278 -35.28 2.82 6.78
C VAL A 278 -36.19 2.76 8.01
N HIS A 279 -36.83 3.86 8.41
CA HIS A 279 -37.75 3.88 9.55
C HIS A 279 -39.09 4.58 9.33
N LEU A 280 -39.63 4.54 8.11
CA LEU A 280 -41.06 4.83 7.88
C LEU A 280 -41.61 3.97 6.73
N ARG A 281 -42.01 2.73 7.06
CA ARG A 281 -43.30 2.08 6.72
C ARG A 281 -43.26 0.59 6.97
#